data_AF-A0A4Q5ST66-F1
#
_entry.id   AF-A0A4Q5ST66-F1
#
_cell.length_a   1.000
_cell.length_b   1.000
_cell.length_c   1.000
_cell.angle_alpha   90.00
_cell.angle_beta   90.00
_cell.angle_gamma   90.00
#
_symmetry.space_group_name_H-M   'P 1'
#
loop_
_entity.id
_entity.type
_entity.pdbx_description
1 polymer ?
#
loop_
_entity_poly.entity_id
_entity_poly.type
_entity_poly.pdbx_seq_one_letter_code
_entity_poly.pdbx_strand_id
1 'polypeptide(L)'
;LSERASDAAARRFAARENAADRVNGQALSGQSAAVNAILVDLSQRRTQTQSERLAALIEQEGRGRLIFHPDPRRSAALEVLRAPDVPSVLFESGYITNPRDAARLVSATGKAEFAGVMARAIRLFFAQNRIEAERQGDSETPATAIASSGAAP
;
A
#
# COMPACT_ATOMS: atom_id res chain seq x y z
N LEU A 1 10.08 31.41 -11.40
CA LEU A 1 9.73 29.98 -11.58
C LEU A 1 10.43 29.12 -10.52
N SER A 2 10.37 29.55 -9.25
CA SER A 2 11.48 29.36 -8.30
C SER A 2 11.07 28.57 -7.06
N GLU A 3 12.04 27.85 -6.50
CA GLU A 3 12.06 27.14 -5.22
C GLU A 3 11.16 25.89 -5.11
N ARG A 4 9.84 25.98 -5.27
CA ARG A 4 8.95 24.80 -5.02
C ARG A 4 9.13 23.65 -6.01
N ALA A 5 9.42 23.95 -7.28
CA ALA A 5 9.69 22.93 -8.30
C ALA A 5 11.06 22.27 -8.09
N SER A 6 12.04 23.03 -7.58
CA SER A 6 13.36 22.54 -7.20
C SER A 6 13.27 21.64 -5.95
N ASP A 7 12.50 22.03 -4.93
CA ASP A 7 12.23 21.21 -3.74
C ASP A 7 11.49 19.91 -4.05
N ALA A 8 10.54 19.93 -4.99
CA ALA A 8 9.84 18.73 -5.43
C ALA A 8 10.77 17.79 -6.22
N ALA A 9 11.62 18.34 -7.10
CA ALA A 9 12.61 17.56 -7.84
C ALA A 9 13.69 16.99 -6.90
N ALA A 10 14.17 17.78 -5.94
CA ALA A 10 15.17 17.39 -4.95
C ALA A 10 14.62 16.32 -3.98
N ARG A 11 13.38 16.47 -3.49
CA ARG A 11 12.72 15.41 -2.71
C ARG A 11 12.51 14.13 -3.50
N ARG A 12 12.17 14.24 -4.80
CA ARG A 12 12.07 13.08 -5.70
C ARG A 12 13.41 12.44 -6.01
N PHE A 13 14.48 13.22 -6.03
CA PHE A 13 15.84 12.70 -6.17
C PHE A 13 16.24 11.99 -4.88
N ALA A 14 16.08 12.63 -3.72
CA ALA A 14 16.37 12.04 -2.42
C ALA A 14 15.53 10.79 -2.10
N ALA A 15 14.24 10.78 -2.43
CA ALA A 15 13.39 9.60 -2.26
C ALA A 15 13.78 8.45 -3.21
N ARG A 16 14.25 8.77 -4.43
CA ARG A 16 14.80 7.78 -5.36
C ARG A 16 16.15 7.24 -4.90
N GLU A 17 17.05 8.08 -4.40
CA GLU A 17 18.34 7.67 -3.83
C GLU A 17 18.14 6.81 -2.58
N ASN A 18 17.30 7.25 -1.64
CA ASN A 18 16.98 6.49 -0.42
C ASN A 18 16.30 5.14 -0.72
N ALA A 19 15.50 5.06 -1.79
CA ALA A 19 14.88 3.82 -2.26
C ALA A 19 15.81 2.96 -3.13
N ALA A 20 16.88 3.53 -3.70
CA ALA A 20 17.90 2.79 -4.44
C ALA A 20 18.87 2.07 -3.49
N ASP A 21 18.93 2.48 -2.22
CA ASP A 21 19.77 1.82 -1.21
C ASP A 21 19.11 0.57 -0.62
N ARG A 22 17.77 0.43 -0.72
CA ARG A 22 17.02 -0.70 -0.16
C ARG A 22 15.78 -1.07 -0.97
N VAL A 23 15.62 -2.36 -1.26
CA VAL A 23 14.42 -2.93 -1.91
C VAL A 23 13.96 -4.16 -1.13
N ASN A 24 12.66 -4.28 -0.84
CA ASN A 24 12.08 -5.37 -0.05
C ASN A 24 12.79 -5.60 1.30
N GLY A 25 13.23 -4.51 1.95
CA GLY A 25 13.95 -4.58 3.23
C GLY A 25 15.42 -5.00 3.15
N GLN A 26 15.95 -5.32 1.97
CA GLN A 26 17.35 -5.70 1.78
C GLN A 26 18.18 -4.53 1.23
N ALA A 27 19.41 -4.39 1.73
CA ALA A 27 20.35 -3.40 1.21
C ALA A 27 20.84 -3.79 -0.19
N LEU A 28 20.84 -2.83 -1.12
CA LEU A 28 21.33 -3.02 -2.49
C LEU A 28 22.85 -2.77 -2.61
N SER A 29 23.54 -2.58 -1.48
CA SER A 29 24.98 -2.37 -1.41
C SER A 29 25.74 -3.61 -1.89
N GLY A 30 26.62 -3.45 -2.88
CA GLY A 30 27.48 -4.51 -3.42
C GLY A 30 27.11 -5.01 -4.83
N GLN A 31 26.05 -4.48 -5.43
CA GLN A 31 25.65 -4.78 -6.82
C GLN A 31 26.01 -3.63 -7.77
N SER A 32 26.05 -3.93 -9.09
CA SER A 32 26.25 -2.87 -10.09
C SER A 32 25.02 -1.98 -10.21
N ALA A 33 25.21 -0.72 -10.62
CA ALA A 33 24.09 0.22 -10.83
C ALA A 33 23.03 -0.32 -11.80
N ALA A 34 23.44 -1.09 -12.81
CA ALA A 34 22.52 -1.72 -13.75
C ALA A 34 21.66 -2.82 -13.09
N VAL A 35 22.25 -3.64 -12.21
CA VAL A 35 21.53 -4.67 -11.46
C VAL A 35 20.55 -4.03 -10.49
N ASN A 36 20.96 -2.98 -9.77
CA ASN A 36 20.08 -2.24 -8.86
C ASN A 36 18.88 -1.64 -9.57
N ALA A 37 19.07 -1.06 -10.76
CA ALA A 37 17.96 -0.55 -11.56
C ALA A 37 16.94 -1.64 -11.94
N ILE A 38 17.43 -2.84 -12.28
CA ILE A 38 16.57 -4.00 -12.58
C ILE A 38 15.80 -4.45 -11.33
N LEU A 39 16.47 -4.56 -10.17
CA LEU A 39 15.83 -4.98 -8.92
C LEU A 39 14.74 -3.99 -8.48
N VAL A 40 15.00 -2.69 -8.63
CA VAL A 40 14.01 -1.64 -8.36
C VAL A 40 12.81 -1.75 -9.32
N ASP A 41 13.03 -1.94 -10.62
CA ASP A 41 11.92 -2.12 -11.60
C ASP A 41 11.09 -3.37 -11.29
N LEU A 42 11.73 -4.51 -11.00
CA LEU A 42 11.03 -5.74 -10.60
C LEU A 42 10.21 -5.54 -9.33
N SER A 43 10.77 -4.85 -8.34
CA SER A 43 10.05 -4.50 -7.11
C SER A 43 8.84 -3.62 -7.39
N GLN A 44 9.01 -2.56 -8.17
CA GLN A 44 7.92 -1.65 -8.52
C GLN A 44 6.79 -2.38 -9.25
N ARG A 45 7.12 -3.28 -10.20
CA ARG A 45 6.11 -4.10 -10.90
C ARG A 45 5.37 -5.02 -9.94
N ARG A 46 6.08 -5.71 -9.03
CA ARG A 46 5.45 -6.55 -8.00
C ARG A 46 4.52 -5.73 -7.11
N THR A 47 4.99 -4.58 -6.62
CA THR A 47 4.22 -3.66 -5.79
C THR A 47 2.98 -3.11 -6.51
N GLN A 48 3.08 -2.83 -7.82
CA GLN A 48 1.95 -2.42 -8.64
C GLN A 48 0.89 -3.54 -8.73
N THR A 49 1.29 -4.77 -9.03
CA THR A 49 0.37 -5.93 -9.04
C THR A 49 -0.29 -6.16 -7.68
N GLN A 50 0.47 -6.01 -6.58
CA GLN A 50 -0.08 -6.11 -5.23
C GLN A 50 -1.08 -4.97 -4.92
N SER A 51 -0.83 -3.76 -5.40
CA SER A 51 -1.73 -2.62 -5.24
C SER A 51 -3.05 -2.83 -5.99
N GLU A 52 -2.99 -3.34 -7.23
CA GLU A 52 -4.17 -3.70 -8.02
C GLU A 52 -5.00 -4.78 -7.35
N ARG A 53 -4.35 -5.79 -6.77
CA ARG A 53 -5.01 -6.84 -6.01
C ARG A 53 -5.70 -6.29 -4.76
N LEU A 54 -5.02 -5.43 -4.01
CA LEU A 54 -5.61 -4.79 -2.83
C LEU A 54 -6.85 -3.97 -3.23
N ALA A 55 -6.78 -3.20 -4.33
CA ALA A 55 -7.92 -2.46 -4.86
C ALA A 55 -9.09 -3.38 -5.25
N ALA A 56 -8.81 -4.52 -5.89
CA ALA A 56 -9.84 -5.51 -6.25
C ALA A 56 -10.52 -6.14 -5.01
N LEU A 57 -9.75 -6.42 -3.95
CA LEU A 57 -10.31 -6.91 -2.68
C LEU A 57 -11.19 -5.86 -1.99
N ILE A 58 -10.79 -4.59 -2.02
CA ILE A 58 -11.59 -3.49 -1.50
C ILE A 58 -12.93 -3.38 -2.26
N GLU A 59 -12.89 -3.44 -3.59
CA GLU A 59 -14.09 -3.41 -4.43
C GLU A 59 -15.01 -4.60 -4.13
N GLN A 60 -14.45 -5.80 -4.04
CA GLN A 60 -15.18 -7.02 -3.72
C GLN A 60 -15.86 -6.95 -2.35
N GLU A 61 -15.11 -6.60 -1.31
CA GLU A 61 -15.63 -6.54 0.07
C GLU A 61 -16.61 -5.39 0.30
N GLY A 62 -16.49 -4.33 -0.49
CA GLY A 62 -17.39 -3.18 -0.45
C GLY A 62 -18.66 -3.38 -1.27
N ARG A 63 -18.74 -4.37 -2.17
CA ARG A 63 -19.90 -4.53 -3.04
C ARG A 63 -21.19 -4.70 -2.23
N GLY A 64 -22.17 -3.83 -2.49
CA GLY A 64 -23.45 -3.80 -1.75
C GLY A 64 -23.38 -3.17 -0.35
N ARG A 65 -22.21 -2.66 0.06
CA ARG A 65 -21.96 -2.02 1.37
C ARG A 65 -21.46 -0.58 1.21
N LEU A 66 -20.56 -0.36 0.27
CA LEU A 66 -20.05 0.96 -0.09
C LEU A 66 -20.63 1.40 -1.44
N ILE A 67 -20.73 2.72 -1.59
CA ILE A 67 -21.08 3.35 -2.86
C ILE A 67 -19.77 3.61 -3.60
N PHE A 68 -19.63 3.00 -4.77
CA PHE A 68 -18.48 3.20 -5.64
C PHE A 68 -18.85 4.10 -6.81
N HIS A 69 -17.85 4.83 -7.32
CA HIS A 69 -17.95 5.45 -8.63
C HIS A 69 -18.16 4.36 -9.72
N PRO A 70 -18.94 4.60 -10.79
CA PRO A 70 -19.15 3.63 -11.88
C PRO A 70 -17.87 3.07 -12.51
N ASP A 71 -16.81 3.86 -12.44
CA ASP A 71 -15.44 3.50 -12.76
C ASP A 71 -14.59 3.55 -11.48
N PRO A 72 -14.54 2.46 -10.69
CA PRO A 72 -13.94 2.45 -9.35
C PRO A 72 -12.43 2.29 -9.35
N ARG A 73 -11.82 1.88 -10.48
CA ARG A 73 -10.39 1.60 -10.58
C ARG A 73 -9.74 2.59 -11.53
N ARG A 74 -9.01 3.55 -10.97
CA ARG A 74 -8.28 4.56 -11.72
C ARG A 74 -6.81 4.59 -11.32
N SER A 75 -5.96 4.80 -12.31
CA SER A 75 -4.54 5.03 -12.11
C SER A 75 -4.25 6.52 -12.23
N ALA A 76 -3.52 7.06 -11.26
CA ALA A 76 -3.08 8.44 -11.26
C ALA A 76 -1.66 8.53 -10.72
N ALA A 77 -0.87 9.47 -11.24
CA ALA A 77 0.53 9.64 -10.89
C ALA A 77 0.71 10.40 -9.55
N LEU A 78 -0.02 10.00 -8.50
CA LEU A 78 -0.02 10.64 -7.19
C LEU A 78 1.20 10.23 -6.37
N GLU A 79 1.90 11.19 -5.79
CA GLU A 79 3.15 10.94 -5.03
C GLU A 79 2.95 9.95 -3.87
N VAL A 80 1.80 10.03 -3.18
CA VAL A 80 1.42 9.16 -2.06
C VAL A 80 1.27 7.68 -2.45
N LEU A 81 1.24 7.35 -3.74
CA LEU A 81 1.11 5.99 -4.26
C LEU A 81 2.40 5.44 -4.89
N ARG A 82 3.53 6.16 -4.78
CA ARG A 82 4.77 5.84 -5.51
C ARG A 82 5.81 5.06 -4.70
N ALA A 83 5.44 4.48 -3.56
CA ALA A 83 6.38 3.66 -2.80
C ALA A 83 6.78 2.40 -3.62
N PRO A 84 8.08 2.11 -3.80
CA PRO A 84 8.52 1.03 -4.70
C PRO A 84 8.38 -0.38 -4.11
N ASP A 85 8.23 -0.49 -2.79
CA ASP A 85 8.16 -1.75 -2.03
C ASP A 85 6.95 -1.82 -1.09
N VAL A 86 6.04 -0.83 -1.15
CA VAL A 86 4.82 -0.79 -0.33
C VAL A 86 3.57 -0.67 -1.21
N PRO A 87 2.71 -1.69 -1.25
CA PRO A 87 1.45 -1.64 -1.99
C PRO A 87 0.57 -0.50 -1.49
N SER A 88 0.11 0.35 -2.41
CA SER A 88 -0.54 1.62 -2.09
C SER A 88 -1.81 1.82 -2.91
N VAL A 89 -2.92 2.17 -2.24
CA VAL A 89 -4.21 2.48 -2.86
C VAL A 89 -4.75 3.77 -2.25
N LEU A 90 -5.24 4.68 -3.09
CA LEU A 90 -6.05 5.82 -2.65
C LEU A 90 -7.52 5.46 -2.83
N PHE A 91 -8.27 5.49 -1.74
CA PHE A 91 -9.70 5.22 -1.76
C PHE A 91 -10.50 6.51 -1.56
N GLU A 92 -11.35 6.84 -2.51
CA GLU A 92 -12.28 7.94 -2.38
C GLU A 92 -13.55 7.47 -1.65
N SER A 93 -13.73 7.91 -0.41
CA SER A 93 -14.84 7.45 0.45
C SER A 93 -16.16 8.16 0.19
N GLY A 94 -16.18 9.21 -0.62
CA GLY A 94 -17.34 10.02 -1.00
C GLY A 94 -17.00 11.50 -1.16
N TYR A 95 -17.94 12.30 -1.65
CA TYR A 95 -17.73 13.73 -1.88
C TYR A 95 -18.40 14.58 -0.78
N ILE A 96 -17.64 15.44 -0.09
CA ILE A 96 -18.21 16.38 0.91
C ILE A 96 -19.20 17.36 0.26
N THR A 97 -19.03 17.66 -1.03
CA THR A 97 -19.95 18.50 -1.80
C THR A 97 -21.29 17.83 -2.10
N ASN A 98 -21.38 16.50 -1.96
CA ASN A 98 -22.63 15.76 -2.09
C ASN A 98 -23.27 15.59 -0.69
N PRO A 99 -24.47 16.14 -0.42
CA PRO A 99 -25.08 16.10 0.92
C PRO A 99 -25.29 14.68 1.47
N ARG A 100 -25.57 13.70 0.60
CA ARG A 100 -25.79 12.30 1.02
C ARG A 100 -24.48 11.65 1.44
N ASP A 101 -23.41 11.87 0.69
CA ASP A 101 -22.08 11.38 1.06
C ASP A 101 -21.56 12.07 2.32
N ALA A 102 -21.68 13.40 2.42
CA ALA A 102 -21.28 14.15 3.60
C ALA A 102 -21.94 13.63 4.88
N ALA A 103 -23.27 13.40 4.84
CA ALA A 103 -24.00 12.83 5.97
C ALA A 103 -23.51 11.42 6.34
N ARG A 104 -23.25 10.55 5.35
CA ARG A 104 -22.71 9.21 5.59
C ARG A 104 -21.30 9.26 6.18
N LEU A 105 -20.42 10.10 5.65
CA LEU A 105 -19.02 10.25 6.07
C LEU A 105 -18.87 10.71 7.53
N VAL A 106 -19.80 11.53 8.03
CA VAL A 106 -19.77 11.97 9.44
C VAL A 106 -20.48 11.00 10.39
N SER A 107 -21.42 10.19 9.89
CA SER A 107 -22.19 9.24 10.70
C SER A 107 -21.34 8.12 11.31
N ALA A 108 -21.71 7.68 12.51
CA ALA A 108 -21.03 6.55 13.16
C ALA A 108 -21.19 5.25 12.36
N THR A 109 -22.39 4.98 11.85
CA THR A 109 -22.69 3.80 11.02
C THR A 109 -21.87 3.78 9.73
N GLY A 110 -21.81 4.90 9.00
CA GLY A 110 -21.04 4.99 7.76
C GLY A 110 -19.54 4.82 7.98
N LYS A 111 -18.99 5.38 9.06
CA LYS A 111 -17.58 5.16 9.45
C LYS A 111 -17.31 3.71 9.81
N ALA A 112 -18.20 3.08 10.58
CA ALA A 112 -18.07 1.68 10.99
C ALA A 112 -18.14 0.72 9.79
N GLU A 113 -19.05 0.97 8.84
CA GLU A 113 -19.17 0.19 7.62
C GLU A 113 -17.92 0.31 6.74
N PHE A 114 -17.45 1.53 6.50
CA PHE A 114 -16.23 1.80 5.75
C PHE A 114 -15.01 1.11 6.39
N ALA A 115 -14.78 1.31 7.69
CA ALA A 115 -13.69 0.68 8.42
C ALA A 115 -13.79 -0.85 8.39
N GLY A 116 -15.00 -1.39 8.51
CA GLY A 116 -15.24 -2.83 8.46
C GLY A 116 -14.89 -3.45 7.10
N VAL A 117 -15.22 -2.77 5.99
CA VAL A 117 -14.85 -3.20 4.63
C VAL A 117 -13.35 -3.17 4.44
N MET A 118 -12.70 -2.04 4.76
CA MET A 118 -11.25 -1.91 4.62
C MET A 118 -10.50 -2.94 5.46
N ALA A 119 -10.92 -3.14 6.72
CA ALA A 119 -10.30 -4.12 7.60
C ALA A 119 -10.43 -5.56 7.10
N ARG A 120 -11.52 -5.93 6.41
CA ARG A 120 -11.65 -7.25 5.79
C ARG A 120 -10.77 -7.38 4.55
N ALA A 121 -10.80 -6.40 3.66
CA ALA A 121 -9.98 -6.40 2.45
C ALA A 121 -8.48 -6.49 2.78
N ILE A 122 -8.02 -5.70 3.76
CA ILE A 122 -6.62 -5.73 4.23
C ILE A 122 -6.25 -7.10 4.82
N ARG A 123 -7.12 -7.70 5.64
CA ARG A 123 -6.89 -9.05 6.19
C ARG A 123 -6.79 -10.11 5.08
N LEU A 124 -7.68 -10.06 4.09
CA LEU A 124 -7.64 -10.98 2.94
C LEU A 124 -6.37 -10.78 2.11
N PHE A 125 -5.95 -9.54 1.90
CA PHE A 125 -4.72 -9.21 1.20
C PHE A 125 -3.49 -9.85 1.86
N PHE A 126 -3.33 -9.67 3.17
CA PHE A 126 -2.20 -10.29 3.89
C PHE A 126 -2.29 -11.83 3.94
N ALA A 127 -3.50 -12.40 4.09
CA ALA A 127 -3.67 -13.84 4.06
C ALA A 127 -3.27 -14.45 2.71
N GLN A 128 -3.61 -13.76 1.61
CA GLN A 128 -3.26 -14.19 0.26
C GLN A 128 -1.75 -14.06 -0.01
N ASN A 129 -1.14 -12.94 0.41
CA ASN A 129 0.30 -12.75 0.26
C ASN A 129 1.11 -13.80 1.04
N ARG A 130 0.64 -14.20 2.22
CA ARG A 130 1.27 -15.27 3.00
C ARG A 130 1.25 -16.61 2.25
N ILE A 131 0.12 -16.98 1.66
CA ILE A 131 0.00 -18.21 0.85
C ILE A 131 0.94 -18.15 -0.36
N GLU A 132 1.12 -16.99 -0.97
CA GLU A 132 2.03 -16.82 -2.11
C GLU A 132 3.49 -16.94 -1.70
N ALA A 133 3.89 -16.36 -0.56
CA ALA A 133 5.22 -16.55 0.00
C ALA A 133 5.49 -18.04 0.32
N GLU A 134 4.54 -18.72 0.95
CA GLU A 134 4.62 -20.16 1.25
C GLU A 134 4.76 -21.02 -0.02
N ARG A 135 4.06 -20.66 -1.10
CA ARG A 135 4.15 -21.34 -2.41
C ARG A 135 5.47 -21.09 -3.14
N GLN A 136 6.11 -19.95 -2.88
CA GLN A 136 7.38 -19.57 -3.49
C GLN A 136 8.60 -20.16 -2.76
N GLY A 137 8.40 -20.88 -1.65
CA GLY A 137 9.47 -21.50 -0.88
C GLY A 137 10.23 -20.53 0.03
N ASP A 138 9.73 -19.30 0.18
CA ASP A 138 10.24 -18.33 1.15
C ASP A 138 9.81 -18.79 2.55
N SER A 139 10.67 -19.59 3.18
CA SER A 139 10.55 -20.00 4.58
C SER A 139 10.96 -18.86 5.52
N GLU A 140 10.33 -17.68 5.37
CA GLU A 140 10.34 -16.69 6.44
C GLU A 140 9.33 -17.12 7.50
N THR A 141 9.82 -17.87 8.47
CA THR A 141 9.08 -18.17 9.70
C THR A 141 8.78 -16.84 10.40
N PRO A 142 7.52 -16.49 10.72
CA PRO A 142 7.25 -15.38 11.62
C PRO A 142 7.61 -15.85 13.04
N ALA A 143 8.89 -15.75 13.39
CA ALA A 143 9.36 -15.99 14.75
C ALA A 143 8.85 -14.84 15.65
N THR A 144 7.76 -15.12 16.35
CA THR A 144 7.58 -14.83 17.78
C THR A 144 8.23 -13.53 18.28
N ALA A 145 7.52 -12.42 18.15
CA ALA A 145 7.76 -11.21 18.94
C ALA A 145 6.55 -10.91 19.84
N ILE A 146 6.03 -11.94 20.54
CA ILE A 146 5.08 -11.76 21.66
C ILE A 146 5.33 -12.86 22.71
N ALA A 147 6.51 -12.85 23.36
CA ALA A 147 6.73 -13.46 24.68
C ALA A 147 8.18 -13.27 25.14
N SER A 148 8.49 -12.12 25.75
CA SER A 148 9.46 -12.05 26.85
C SER A 148 9.29 -10.72 27.59
N SER A 149 8.26 -10.67 28.43
CA SER A 149 8.15 -9.68 29.50
C SER A 149 7.76 -10.42 30.78
N GLY A 150 8.73 -10.57 31.67
CA GLY A 150 8.49 -10.75 33.11
C GLY A 150 8.54 -12.19 33.64
N ALA A 151 9.75 -12.71 33.85
CA ALA A 151 10.01 -13.58 35.00
C ALA A 151 10.71 -12.72 36.06
N ALA A 152 10.09 -12.65 37.23
CA ALA A 152 10.54 -11.95 38.44
C ALA A 152 11.82 -12.57 39.02
N PRO A 153 12.53 -11.87 39.93
CA PRO A 153 13.39 -12.56 40.88
C PRO A 153 12.57 -13.38 41.90
#